data_AF-A0A2U8I628-F1
#
_entry.id   AF-A0A2U8I628-F1
#
_cell.length_a   1.000
_cell.length_b   1.000
_cell.length_c   1.000
_cell.angle_alpha   90.00
_cell.angle_beta   90.00
_cell.angle_gamma   90.00
#
_symmetry.space_group_name_H-M   'P 1'
#
loop_
_entity.id
_entity.type
_entity.pdbx_description
1 polymer ?
#
loop_
_entity_poly.entity_id
_entity_poly.type
_entity_poly.pdbx_seq_one_letter_code
_entity_poly.pdbx_strand_id
1 'polypeptide(L)'
;MKKNKKKHNKVTNSGTSLINTLVKASLKRSQNKKIIEGQFQPFVSVICPTYNRREFLPYLLYIYQYQDYPADRRELILLDDSEHSNQDLITLLVGSASDETIRYIYSDKRLALGRNVTN
;
A
#
# COMPACT_ATOMS: atom_id res chain seq x y z
N MET A 1 -59.07 -12.60 1.96
CA MET A 1 -57.77 -13.15 2.45
C MET A 1 -56.63 -12.18 2.14
N LYS A 2 -56.18 -11.41 3.14
CA LYS A 2 -54.99 -10.53 3.01
C LYS A 2 -53.73 -11.37 3.28
N LYS A 3 -52.91 -11.63 2.25
CA LYS A 3 -51.61 -12.29 2.44
C LYS A 3 -50.55 -11.26 2.81
N ASN A 4 -50.09 -11.35 4.06
CA ASN A 4 -49.06 -10.54 4.67
C ASN A 4 -47.68 -10.99 4.16
N LYS A 5 -46.98 -10.18 3.33
CA LYS A 5 -45.60 -10.47 2.93
C LYS A 5 -44.64 -9.89 3.98
N LYS A 6 -43.99 -10.77 4.76
CA LYS A 6 -42.88 -10.45 5.65
C LYS A 6 -41.77 -9.75 4.83
N LYS A 7 -41.46 -8.49 5.18
CA LYS A 7 -40.24 -7.82 4.69
C LYS A 7 -39.04 -8.43 5.41
N HIS A 8 -38.23 -9.19 4.68
CA HIS A 8 -36.89 -9.55 5.14
C HIS A 8 -36.02 -8.29 5.11
N ASN A 9 -35.64 -7.78 6.28
CA ASN A 9 -34.61 -6.76 6.41
C ASN A 9 -33.25 -7.40 6.07
N LYS A 10 -32.71 -7.05 4.90
CA LYS A 10 -31.37 -7.43 4.47
C LYS A 10 -30.37 -6.57 5.25
N VAL A 11 -29.65 -7.19 6.19
CA VAL A 11 -28.53 -6.57 6.91
C VAL A 11 -27.49 -6.14 5.87
N THR A 12 -27.27 -4.84 5.71
CA THR A 12 -26.29 -4.28 4.77
C THR A 12 -24.96 -4.10 5.50
N ASN A 13 -23.96 -4.92 5.14
CA ASN A 13 -22.58 -4.81 5.60
C ASN A 13 -21.96 -3.47 5.15
N SER A 14 -21.84 -2.52 6.08
CA SER A 14 -21.36 -1.15 5.85
C SER A 14 -19.88 -1.07 5.41
N GLY A 15 -19.06 -2.09 5.65
CA GLY A 15 -17.62 -2.09 5.34
C GLY A 15 -17.26 -2.22 3.85
N THR A 16 -18.07 -2.92 3.05
CA THR A 16 -17.83 -3.07 1.61
C THR A 16 -18.07 -1.77 0.83
N SER A 17 -18.85 -0.84 1.40
CA SER A 17 -19.16 0.44 0.78
C SER A 17 -17.95 1.37 0.71
N LEU A 18 -17.11 1.40 1.76
CA LEU A 18 -15.98 2.32 1.83
C LEU A 18 -14.86 1.88 0.89
N ILE A 19 -14.51 0.59 0.89
CA ILE A 19 -13.50 0.03 -0.02
C ILE A 19 -13.92 0.25 -1.48
N ASN A 20 -15.18 0.00 -1.82
CA ASN A 20 -15.69 0.23 -3.18
C ASN A 20 -15.70 1.72 -3.56
N THR A 21 -15.96 2.61 -2.60
CA THR A 21 -15.88 4.07 -2.80
C THR A 21 -14.44 4.50 -3.08
N LEU A 22 -13.49 3.99 -2.29
CA LEU A 22 -12.06 4.27 -2.47
C LEU A 22 -11.57 3.71 -3.81
N VAL A 23 -11.89 2.46 -4.16
CA VAL A 23 -11.52 1.89 -5.47
C VAL A 23 -12.09 2.72 -6.62
N LYS A 24 -13.36 3.13 -6.57
CA LYS A 24 -13.99 3.98 -7.61
C LYS A 24 -13.33 5.36 -7.72
N ALA A 25 -12.99 5.98 -6.60
CA ALA A 25 -12.29 7.26 -6.59
C ALA A 25 -10.86 7.17 -7.18
N SER A 26 -10.25 5.98 -7.12
CA SER A 26 -8.95 5.67 -7.75
C SER A 26 -9.08 5.63 -9.25
N LEU A 27 -10.03 4.82 -9.72
CA LEU A 27 -10.24 4.56 -11.12
C LEU A 27 -10.56 5.88 -11.84
N LYS A 28 -11.38 6.74 -11.22
CA LYS A 28 -11.61 8.10 -11.73
C LYS A 28 -10.35 8.97 -11.81
N ARG A 29 -9.43 8.87 -10.85
CA ARG A 29 -8.15 9.62 -10.87
C ARG A 29 -7.21 9.09 -11.95
N SER A 30 -7.07 7.77 -12.08
CA SER A 30 -6.25 7.14 -13.12
C SER A 30 -6.73 7.46 -14.54
N GLN A 31 -8.05 7.57 -14.75
CA GLN A 31 -8.63 7.89 -16.05
C GLN A 31 -8.53 9.38 -16.43
N ASN A 32 -8.18 10.26 -15.47
CA ASN A 32 -7.99 11.70 -15.70
C ASN A 32 -6.51 12.08 -15.83
N LYS A 33 -5.65 11.10 -16.14
CA LYS A 33 -4.21 11.30 -16.34
C LYS A 33 -3.97 12.02 -17.66
N LYS A 34 -4.03 13.36 -17.62
CA LYS A 34 -3.57 14.20 -18.72
C LYS A 34 -2.06 14.00 -18.84
N ILE A 35 -1.62 13.18 -19.80
CA ILE A 35 -0.20 13.12 -20.15
C ILE A 35 0.15 14.48 -20.74
N ILE A 36 0.81 15.32 -19.95
CA ILE A 36 1.43 16.54 -20.45
C ILE A 36 2.63 16.06 -21.26
N GLU A 37 2.52 16.08 -22.59
CA GLU A 37 3.67 15.81 -23.46
C GLU A 37 4.81 16.77 -23.06
N GLY A 38 5.97 16.20 -22.69
CA GLY A 38 7.15 16.96 -22.23
C GLY A 38 7.45 16.94 -20.72
N GLN A 39 6.62 16.32 -19.87
CA GLN A 39 6.93 16.16 -18.45
C GLN A 39 7.75 14.88 -18.18
N PHE A 40 9.05 15.04 -17.93
CA PHE A 40 9.94 13.96 -17.47
C PHE A 40 9.54 13.49 -16.06
N GLN A 41 9.18 12.22 -15.90
CA GLN A 41 8.86 11.63 -14.59
C GLN A 41 10.00 10.73 -14.12
N PRO A 42 10.98 11.15 -13.29
CA PRO A 42 12.13 10.31 -12.94
C PRO A 42 11.75 8.91 -12.39
N PHE A 43 12.65 7.94 -12.48
CA PHE A 43 12.49 6.73 -11.65
C PHE A 43 12.68 7.13 -10.18
N VAL A 44 11.77 6.72 -9.29
CA VAL A 44 11.79 7.10 -7.86
C VAL A 44 11.86 5.87 -6.97
N SER A 45 12.84 5.84 -6.07
CA SER A 45 12.91 4.83 -5.00
C SER A 45 12.36 5.42 -3.70
N VAL A 46 11.30 4.81 -3.17
CA VAL A 46 10.71 5.16 -1.87
C VAL A 46 11.37 4.30 -0.80
N ILE A 47 12.22 4.90 0.04
CA ILE A 47 12.85 4.20 1.16
C ILE A 47 12.01 4.44 2.41
N CYS A 48 11.50 3.37 3.00
CA CYS A 48 10.66 3.42 4.20
C CYS A 48 11.31 2.62 5.33
N PRO A 49 12.08 3.28 6.22
CA PRO A 49 12.55 2.66 7.44
C PRO A 49 11.41 2.50 8.46
N THR A 50 11.32 1.32 9.07
CA THR A 50 10.23 0.96 9.98
C THR A 50 10.74 0.14 11.16
N TYR A 51 10.16 0.38 12.34
CA TYR A 51 10.45 -0.32 13.59
C TYR A 51 9.15 -0.58 14.34
N ASN A 52 8.85 -1.84 14.67
CA ASN A 52 7.65 -2.30 15.38
C ASN A 52 6.33 -1.76 14.80
N ARG A 53 6.17 -1.76 13.46
CA ARG A 53 4.96 -1.27 12.76
C ARG A 53 4.23 -2.33 11.93
N ARG A 54 4.26 -3.59 12.33
CA ARG A 54 3.62 -4.71 11.62
C ARG A 54 2.18 -4.41 11.19
N GLU A 55 1.37 -3.86 12.09
CA GLU A 55 -0.05 -3.54 11.85
C GLU A 55 -0.27 -2.47 10.76
N PHE A 56 0.75 -1.64 10.49
CA PHE A 56 0.68 -0.57 9.49
C PHE A 56 1.16 -1.00 8.10
N LEU A 57 1.91 -2.10 7.99
CA LEU A 57 2.44 -2.59 6.72
C LEU A 57 1.35 -2.83 5.65
N PRO A 58 0.16 -3.39 5.96
CA PRO A 58 -0.91 -3.53 4.97
C PRO A 58 -1.38 -2.18 4.41
N TYR A 59 -1.50 -1.16 5.27
CA TYR A 59 -1.91 0.18 4.86
C TYR A 59 -0.83 0.87 4.03
N LEU A 60 0.44 0.72 4.39
CA LEU A 60 1.56 1.25 3.64
C LEU A 60 1.61 0.68 2.22
N LEU A 61 1.51 -0.66 2.10
CA LEU A 61 1.48 -1.34 0.80
C LEU A 61 0.27 -0.92 -0.03
N TYR A 62 -0.90 -0.75 0.60
CA TYR A 62 -2.09 -0.24 -0.07
C TYR A 62 -1.88 1.17 -0.62
N ILE A 63 -1.37 2.09 0.20
CA ILE A 63 -1.14 3.49 -0.19
C ILE A 63 -0.10 3.57 -1.32
N TYR A 64 0.97 2.76 -1.25
CA TYR A 64 2.00 2.70 -2.29
C TYR A 64 1.47 2.18 -3.63
N GLN A 65 0.67 1.10 -3.62
CA GLN A 65 0.07 0.56 -4.83
C GLN A 65 -0.92 1.54 -5.47
N TYR A 66 -1.58 2.36 -4.65
CA TYR A 66 -2.62 3.28 -5.08
C TYR A 66 -2.09 4.65 -5.60
N GLN A 67 -0.77 4.87 -5.62
CA GLN A 67 -0.20 6.10 -6.16
C GLN A 67 -0.45 6.25 -7.67
N ASP A 68 -0.73 7.48 -8.12
CA ASP A 68 -0.97 7.85 -9.52
C ASP A 68 0.32 8.07 -10.35
N TYR A 69 1.48 8.05 -9.69
CA TYR A 69 2.80 7.90 -10.33
C TYR A 69 2.84 6.60 -11.17
N PRO A 70 3.60 6.51 -12.27
CA PRO A 70 3.71 5.25 -13.01
C PRO A 70 4.37 4.15 -12.17
N ALA A 71 3.80 2.94 -12.17
CA ALA A 71 4.30 1.81 -11.37
C ALA A 71 5.67 1.30 -11.87
N ASP A 72 5.90 1.35 -13.18
CA ASP A 72 7.17 1.05 -13.86
C ASP A 72 8.26 2.10 -13.60
N ARG A 73 7.92 3.23 -12.96
CA ARG A 73 8.84 4.31 -12.62
C ARG A 73 9.02 4.49 -11.12
N ARG A 74 8.60 3.53 -10.31
CA ARG A 74 8.82 3.57 -8.87
C ARG A 74 9.14 2.21 -8.27
N GLU A 75 9.82 2.26 -7.14
CA GLU A 75 9.98 1.13 -6.24
C GLU A 75 9.78 1.54 -4.78
N LEU A 76 9.47 0.57 -3.93
CA LEU A 76 9.40 0.68 -2.48
C LEU A 76 10.46 -0.22 -1.86
N ILE A 77 11.29 0.33 -1.00
CA ILE A 77 12.28 -0.40 -0.20
C ILE A 77 11.89 -0.25 1.27
N LEU A 78 11.39 -1.32 1.86
CA LEU A 78 11.09 -1.41 3.29
C LEU A 78 12.35 -1.84 4.03
N LEU A 79 12.88 -0.96 4.89
CA LEU A 79 13.98 -1.29 5.78
C LEU A 79 13.41 -1.52 7.17
N ASP A 80 13.38 -2.77 7.63
CA ASP A 80 12.77 -3.14 8.90
C ASP A 80 13.82 -3.57 9.90
N ASP A 81 13.92 -2.85 11.01
CA ASP A 81 14.82 -3.15 12.13
C ASP A 81 14.06 -3.50 13.43
N SER A 82 12.82 -3.97 13.29
CA SER A 82 12.00 -4.52 14.38
C SER A 82 12.67 -5.70 15.09
N GLU A 83 12.25 -6.00 16.31
CA GLU A 83 12.77 -7.18 17.05
C GLU A 83 12.45 -8.51 16.35
N HIS A 84 11.36 -8.53 15.58
CA HIS A 84 10.92 -9.68 14.81
C HIS A 84 10.67 -9.28 13.36
N SER A 85 11.18 -10.09 12.42
CA SER A 85 10.97 -9.87 11.00
C SER A 85 9.49 -10.00 10.63
N ASN A 86 9.04 -9.12 9.75
CA ASN A 86 7.71 -9.13 9.14
C ASN A 86 7.68 -9.81 7.76
N GLN A 87 8.72 -10.56 7.39
CA GLN A 87 8.84 -11.23 6.09
C GLN A 87 7.62 -12.08 5.75
N ASP A 88 7.06 -12.79 6.73
CA ASP A 88 5.87 -13.64 6.56
C ASP A 88 4.64 -12.84 6.09
N LEU A 89 4.42 -11.68 6.71
CA LEU A 89 3.33 -10.78 6.35
C LEU A 89 3.57 -10.13 4.98
N ILE A 90 4.80 -9.71 4.70
CA ILE A 90 5.16 -9.14 3.40
C ILE A 90 4.93 -10.15 2.28
N THR A 91 5.41 -11.39 2.45
CA THR A 91 5.22 -12.46 1.46
C THR A 91 3.74 -12.76 1.23
N LEU A 92 2.92 -12.75 2.28
CA LEU A 92 1.47 -12.94 2.17
C LEU A 92 0.77 -11.81 1.40
N LEU A 93 1.20 -10.56 1.59
CA LEU A 93 0.53 -9.38 1.03
C LEU A 93 0.98 -9.03 -0.39
N VAL A 94 2.25 -9.27 -0.73
CA VAL A 94 2.84 -8.87 -2.02
C VAL A 94 2.65 -9.97 -3.08
N GLY A 95 2.72 -11.25 -2.69
CA GLY A 95 2.64 -12.39 -3.61
C GLY A 95 3.71 -12.37 -4.73
N SER A 96 3.79 -13.43 -5.54
CA SER A 96 4.88 -13.58 -6.53
C SER A 96 4.83 -12.63 -7.74
N ALA A 97 3.74 -11.88 -7.94
CA ALA A 97 3.51 -11.05 -9.13
C ALA A 97 3.80 -9.55 -8.90
N SER A 98 3.94 -9.11 -7.65
CA SER A 98 4.23 -7.70 -7.29
C SER A 98 5.67 -7.50 -6.79
N ASP A 99 6.48 -8.57 -6.82
CA ASP A 99 7.81 -8.67 -6.22
C ASP A 99 8.84 -7.71 -6.83
N GLU A 100 8.68 -7.27 -8.09
CA GLU A 100 9.73 -6.51 -8.77
C GLU A 100 9.87 -5.06 -8.27
N THR A 101 8.80 -4.47 -7.72
CA THR A 101 8.81 -3.05 -7.29
C THR A 101 8.75 -2.87 -5.78
N ILE A 102 8.63 -3.94 -4.98
CA ILE A 102 8.56 -3.87 -3.52
C ILE A 102 9.62 -4.79 -2.94
N ARG A 103 10.63 -4.20 -2.29
CA ARG A 103 11.75 -4.89 -1.70
C ARG A 103 11.68 -4.77 -0.18
N TYR A 104 11.70 -5.88 0.52
CA TYR A 104 11.76 -5.91 1.98
C TYR A 104 13.14 -6.37 2.45
N ILE A 105 13.77 -5.57 3.29
CA ILE A 105 15.09 -5.81 3.85
C ILE A 105 14.96 -5.75 5.36
N TYR A 106 15.21 -6.88 6.01
CA TYR A 106 15.22 -6.98 7.47
C TYR A 106 16.65 -6.88 8.00
N SER A 107 16.83 -6.17 9.10
CA SER A 107 18.06 -6.17 9.89
C SER A 107 17.76 -6.50 11.35
N ASP A 108 18.52 -7.43 11.92
CA ASP A 108 18.50 -7.74 13.35
C ASP A 108 19.21 -6.66 14.20
N LYS A 109 19.92 -5.73 13.55
CA LYS A 109 20.60 -4.62 14.18
C LYS A 109 19.83 -3.35 13.94
N ARG A 110 19.54 -2.64 15.03
CA ARG A 110 18.90 -1.32 14.96
C ARG A 110 19.70 -0.39 14.07
N LEU A 111 19.04 0.14 13.04
CA LEU A 111 19.62 1.09 12.12
C LEU A 111 19.51 2.46 12.79
N ALA A 112 20.65 3.04 13.18
CA ALA A 112 20.68 4.41 13.70
C ALA A 112 20.34 5.39 12.56
N LEU A 113 19.06 5.68 12.37
CA LEU A 113 18.59 6.67 11.42
C LEU A 113 19.13 8.05 11.82
N GLY A 114 19.77 8.75 10.88
CA GLY A 114 20.25 10.12 11.10
C GLY A 114 21.50 10.23 11.98
N ARG A 115 22.37 9.22 12.03
CA ARG A 115 23.69 9.39 12.66
C ARG A 115 24.45 10.48 11.92
N ASN A 116 24.60 11.64 12.55
CA ASN A 116 25.52 12.68 12.11
C ASN A 116 26.92 12.07 12.10
N VAL A 117 27.47 11.85 10.90
CA VAL A 117 28.89 11.57 10.74
C VAL A 117 29.58 12.91 10.94
N THR A 118 29.89 13.25 12.18
CA THR A 118 30.84 14.34 12.45
C THR A 118 32.21 13.85 11.98
N ASN A 119 32.63 14.34 10.82
CA ASN A 119 34.03 14.28 10.37
C ASN A 119 34.90 15.19 11.24
#